data_AF-A0A9P5XG24-F1
#
_entry.id   AF-A0A9P5XG24-F1
#
_cell.length_a   1.000
_cell.length_b   1.000
_cell.length_c   1.000
_cell.angle_alpha   90.00
_cell.angle_beta   90.00
_cell.angle_gamma   90.00
#
_symmetry.space_group_name_H-M   'P 1'
#
loop_
_entity.id
_entity.type
_entity.pdbx_description
1 polymer ?
#
loop_
_entity_poly.entity_id
_entity_poly.type
_entity_poly.pdbx_seq_one_letter_code
_entity_poly.pdbx_strand_id
1 'polypeptide(L)'
;MSVPSFFSQRLVSLYELRSSYSAFCEYLAFFPVEAVNDDPTERERIKQRFSKFGFRHIQEYASDVADESQRRLRIFEVPSPESIDDDDYLILSKTKPARLRLANLPDEVFRSIVADIHAELLRRYFGEDSPFELHLRRQLDARTSELYFAAGEEACKVFEKVFVDEFKYRQLLGYRDERAQTLLDLMSMLVDHPTLGSDAKSCMIKTLMRLSQNSFLYPQSLLVGGIKRDDIPFSSGKFGDVYRGTFRGQTIGLKVIKIYKKSDLSRVFKVMAIVMNLGTRLYPGDTTVRLSE
;
A
#
# COMPACT_ATOMS: atom_id res chain seq x y z
N MET A 1 -47.50 23.13 -2.02
CA MET A 1 -46.99 22.57 -0.76
C MET A 1 -45.50 22.87 -0.69
N SER A 2 -45.07 23.84 0.12
CA SER A 2 -43.66 24.18 0.31
C SER A 2 -43.02 23.15 1.25
N VAL A 3 -41.92 22.54 0.81
CA VAL A 3 -41.08 21.72 1.70
C VAL A 3 -40.52 22.66 2.78
N PRO A 4 -40.62 22.34 4.09
CA PRO A 4 -40.11 23.23 5.13
C PRO A 4 -38.60 23.43 4.95
N SER A 5 -38.14 24.69 4.96
CA SER A 5 -36.74 25.09 4.75
C SER A 5 -35.72 24.32 5.62
N PHE A 6 -36.14 23.86 6.80
CA PHE A 6 -35.35 23.05 7.71
C PHE A 6 -34.96 21.66 7.17
N PHE A 7 -35.83 21.00 6.41
CA PHE A 7 -35.50 19.68 5.82
C PHE A 7 -34.46 19.82 4.71
N SER A 8 -34.56 20.89 3.92
CA SER A 8 -33.57 21.21 2.88
C SER A 8 -32.20 21.50 3.48
N GLN A 9 -32.12 22.31 4.54
CA GLN A 9 -30.85 22.64 5.20
C GLN A 9 -30.16 21.40 5.80
N ARG A 10 -30.90 20.51 6.45
CA ARG A 10 -30.32 19.30 7.06
C ARG A 10 -29.80 18.30 6.01
N LEU A 11 -30.46 18.19 4.86
CA LEU A 11 -30.01 17.35 3.75
C LEU A 11 -28.73 17.91 3.11
N VAL A 12 -28.63 19.22 2.93
CA VAL A 12 -27.41 19.89 2.43
C VAL A 12 -26.25 19.62 3.38
N SER A 13 -26.44 19.77 4.70
CA SER A 13 -25.35 19.55 5.65
C SER A 13 -24.88 18.09 5.73
N LEU A 14 -25.78 17.11 5.55
CA LEU A 14 -25.39 15.70 5.45
C LEU A 14 -24.67 15.38 4.14
N TYR A 15 -25.03 16.06 3.05
CA TYR A 15 -24.31 15.93 1.78
C TYR A 15 -22.89 16.47 1.86
N GLU A 16 -22.69 17.63 2.49
CA GLU A 16 -21.35 18.20 2.73
C GLU A 16 -20.50 17.26 3.60
N LEU A 17 -21.05 16.73 4.70
CA LEU A 17 -20.35 15.72 5.52
C LEU A 17 -20.01 14.46 4.73
N ARG A 18 -20.88 14.03 3.83
CA ARG A 18 -20.64 12.87 2.96
C ARG A 18 -19.50 13.13 1.97
N SER A 19 -19.41 14.36 1.44
CA SER A 19 -18.29 14.78 0.59
C SER A 19 -16.98 14.80 1.38
N SER A 20 -16.95 15.40 2.57
CA SER A 20 -15.77 15.38 3.45
C SER A 20 -15.36 13.96 3.81
N TYR A 21 -16.32 13.10 4.15
CA TYR A 21 -16.08 11.70 4.45
C TYR A 21 -15.44 10.96 3.27
N SER A 22 -15.96 11.17 2.05
CA SER A 22 -15.38 10.60 0.83
C SER A 22 -13.92 11.02 0.63
N ALA A 23 -13.60 12.29 0.88
CA ALA A 23 -12.23 12.79 0.78
C ALA A 23 -11.29 12.13 1.81
N PHE A 24 -11.79 11.83 3.01
CA PHE A 24 -11.01 11.11 4.02
C PHE A 24 -10.74 9.67 3.63
N CYS A 25 -11.75 8.96 3.12
CA CYS A 25 -11.57 7.60 2.65
C CYS A 25 -10.54 7.54 1.51
N GLU A 26 -10.60 8.50 0.58
CA GLU A 26 -9.60 8.64 -0.49
C GLU A 26 -8.20 8.87 0.08
N TYR A 27 -8.05 9.85 0.97
CA TYR A 27 -6.76 10.16 1.59
C TYR A 27 -6.17 8.97 2.35
N LEU A 28 -6.98 8.27 3.14
CA LEU A 28 -6.54 7.12 3.94
C LEU A 28 -6.27 5.88 3.08
N ALA A 29 -6.86 5.77 1.89
CA ALA A 29 -6.53 4.71 0.94
C ALA A 29 -5.10 4.86 0.38
N PHE A 30 -4.62 6.11 0.23
CA PHE A 30 -3.24 6.39 -0.17
C PHE A 30 -2.25 6.44 1.01
N PHE A 31 -2.72 6.91 2.16
CA PHE A 31 -1.92 7.06 3.37
C PHE A 31 -2.54 6.25 4.52
N PRO A 32 -2.43 4.91 4.48
CA PRO A 32 -2.96 4.09 5.55
C PRO A 32 -2.29 4.46 6.87
N VAL A 33 -3.11 4.53 7.93
CA VAL A 33 -2.61 4.53 9.30
C VAL A 33 -2.42 3.07 9.67
N GLU A 34 -1.22 2.69 10.14
CA GLU A 34 -1.02 1.37 10.76
C GLU A 34 -2.15 1.16 11.77
N ALA A 35 -2.73 -0.05 11.85
CA ALA A 35 -4.01 -0.30 12.51
C ALA A 35 -4.05 0.08 14.00
N VAL A 36 -4.11 1.39 14.30
CA VAL A 36 -4.43 1.99 15.60
C VAL A 36 -5.93 1.81 15.88
N ASN A 37 -6.71 1.60 14.82
CA ASN A 37 -8.15 1.38 14.88
C ASN A 37 -8.56 0.10 15.60
N ASP A 38 -7.67 -0.84 15.91
CA ASP A 38 -8.03 -2.05 16.68
C ASP A 38 -7.77 -1.92 18.18
N ASP A 39 -7.19 -0.82 18.67
CA ASP A 39 -7.11 -0.55 20.11
C ASP A 39 -8.43 0.07 20.62
N PRO A 40 -9.20 -0.64 21.48
CA PRO A 40 -10.42 -0.10 22.07
C PRO A 40 -10.20 1.20 22.86
N THR A 41 -8.99 1.38 23.40
CA THR A 41 -8.60 2.54 24.19
C THR A 41 -8.54 3.80 23.34
N GLU A 42 -8.02 3.69 22.12
CA GLU A 42 -7.89 4.83 21.21
C GLU A 42 -9.25 5.23 20.64
N ARG A 43 -10.11 4.25 20.32
CA ARG A 43 -11.50 4.52 19.93
C ARG A 43 -12.25 5.33 20.99
N GLU A 44 -12.04 5.03 22.27
CA GLU A 44 -12.70 5.76 23.35
C GLU A 44 -12.14 7.18 23.53
N ARG A 45 -10.83 7.38 23.33
CA ARG A 45 -10.21 8.72 23.33
C ARG A 45 -10.76 9.60 22.21
N ILE A 46 -10.93 9.07 21.00
CA ILE A 46 -11.51 9.78 19.86
C ILE A 46 -12.95 10.22 20.20
N LYS A 47 -13.78 9.31 20.73
CA LYS A 47 -15.14 9.64 21.16
C LYS A 47 -15.15 10.77 22.19
N GLN A 48 -14.28 10.70 23.20
CA GLN A 48 -14.19 11.73 24.23
C GLN A 48 -13.75 13.08 23.65
N ARG A 49 -12.78 13.10 22.74
CA ARG A 49 -12.33 14.31 22.04
C ARG A 49 -13.46 14.99 21.28
N PHE A 50 -14.28 14.24 20.55
CA PHE A 50 -15.38 14.79 19.75
C PHE A 50 -16.71 14.95 20.49
N SER A 51 -16.86 14.39 21.70
CA SER A 51 -18.10 14.42 22.48
C SER A 51 -18.60 15.85 22.77
N LYS A 52 -17.68 16.80 22.89
CA LYS A 52 -17.98 18.22 23.19
C LYS A 52 -18.40 19.02 21.96
N PHE A 53 -18.22 18.47 20.76
CA PHE A 53 -18.52 19.17 19.52
C PHE A 53 -19.93 18.86 19.03
N GLY A 54 -20.71 19.92 18.84
CA GLY A 54 -21.99 19.85 18.14
C GLY A 54 -21.80 19.64 16.63
N PHE A 55 -22.88 19.24 15.96
CA PHE A 55 -22.90 18.91 14.53
C PHE A 55 -22.21 19.96 13.63
N ARG A 56 -22.53 21.25 13.82
CA ARG A 56 -21.95 22.33 13.02
C ARG A 56 -20.43 22.46 13.16
N HIS A 57 -19.90 22.30 14.37
CA HIS A 57 -18.45 22.35 14.58
C HIS A 57 -17.75 21.16 13.93
N ILE A 58 -18.36 19.96 13.98
CA ILE A 58 -17.83 18.77 13.31
C ILE A 58 -17.85 18.98 11.79
N GLN A 59 -18.92 19.52 11.24
CA GLN A 59 -19.04 19.80 9.81
C GLN A 59 -18.00 20.83 9.33
N GLU A 60 -17.83 21.94 10.03
CA GLU A 60 -16.83 22.95 9.70
C GLU A 60 -15.41 22.39 9.80
N TYR A 61 -15.11 21.64 10.86
CA TYR A 61 -13.81 20.99 11.03
C TYR A 61 -13.57 19.92 9.95
N ALA A 62 -14.58 19.12 9.62
CA ALA A 62 -14.49 18.11 8.57
C ALA A 62 -14.26 18.72 7.19
N SER A 63 -14.92 19.83 6.87
CA SER A 63 -14.66 20.56 5.63
C SER A 63 -13.23 21.07 5.57
N ASP A 64 -12.72 21.68 6.64
CA ASP A 64 -11.35 22.20 6.68
C ASP A 64 -10.29 21.07 6.55
N VAL A 65 -10.52 19.92 7.17
CA VAL A 65 -9.63 18.75 7.03
C VAL A 65 -9.76 18.14 5.62
N ALA A 66 -10.95 18.09 5.04
CA ALA A 66 -11.18 17.49 3.72
C ALA A 66 -10.51 18.30 2.61
N ASP A 67 -10.61 19.63 2.66
CA ASP A 67 -9.94 20.53 1.74
C ASP A 67 -8.41 20.30 1.77
N GLU A 68 -7.83 20.18 2.97
CA GLU A 68 -6.40 19.93 3.14
C GLU A 68 -5.99 18.51 2.69
N SER A 69 -6.82 17.50 2.94
CA SER A 69 -6.61 16.13 2.43
C SER A 69 -6.54 16.11 0.91
N GLN A 70 -7.48 16.78 0.23
CA GLN A 70 -7.47 16.89 -1.23
C GLN A 70 -6.25 17.66 -1.74
N ARG A 71 -5.90 18.78 -1.10
CA ARG A 71 -4.69 19.55 -1.46
C ARG A 71 -3.43 18.69 -1.38
N ARG A 72 -3.29 17.87 -0.34
CA ARG A 72 -2.14 16.96 -0.17
C ARG A 72 -2.14 15.82 -1.20
N LEU A 73 -3.33 15.33 -1.62
CA LEU A 73 -3.45 14.31 -2.67
C LEU A 73 -3.08 14.83 -4.06
N ARG A 74 -3.37 16.10 -4.37
CA ARG A 74 -3.01 16.70 -5.67
C ARG A 74 -1.52 16.66 -5.98
N ILE A 75 -0.65 16.56 -4.98
CA ILE A 75 0.80 16.37 -5.18
C ILE A 75 1.10 15.07 -5.95
N PHE A 76 0.22 14.08 -5.85
CA PHE A 76 0.34 12.77 -6.52
C PHE A 76 -0.42 12.72 -7.85
N GLU A 77 -1.20 13.75 -8.18
CA GLU A 77 -1.76 13.89 -9.51
C GLU A 77 -0.62 14.24 -10.48
N VAL A 78 -0.47 13.44 -11.54
CA VAL A 78 0.48 13.73 -12.61
C VAL A 78 0.10 15.11 -13.16
N PRO A 79 1.00 16.11 -13.19
CA PRO A 79 0.66 17.42 -13.71
C PRO A 79 0.22 17.25 -15.16
N SER A 80 -1.05 17.57 -15.44
CA SER A 80 -1.41 17.90 -16.81
C SER A 80 -0.52 19.08 -17.22
N PRO A 81 0.14 19.06 -18.41
CA PRO A 81 0.99 20.16 -18.86
C PRO A 81 0.32 21.53 -18.92
N GLU A 82 -1.01 21.61 -18.72
CA GLU A 82 -1.82 22.80 -18.94
C GLU A 82 -2.40 23.45 -17.66
N SER A 83 -2.11 22.97 -16.44
CA SER A 83 -2.83 23.46 -15.25
C SER A 83 -2.01 23.67 -13.97
N ILE A 84 -0.79 24.21 -14.06
CA ILE A 84 -0.19 24.85 -12.87
C ILE A 84 -0.80 26.26 -12.79
N ASP A 85 -2.03 26.33 -12.29
CA ASP A 85 -2.64 27.61 -11.93
C ASP A 85 -1.98 28.13 -10.64
N ASP A 86 -1.43 29.34 -10.70
CA ASP A 86 -0.95 30.12 -9.54
C ASP A 86 -2.06 30.39 -8.48
N ASP A 87 -3.30 29.96 -8.75
CA ASP A 87 -4.47 30.16 -7.89
C ASP A 87 -4.49 29.30 -6.62
N ASP A 88 -3.81 28.14 -6.59
CA ASP A 88 -3.79 27.28 -5.38
C ASP A 88 -3.06 27.98 -4.19
N TYR A 89 -2.12 28.89 -4.48
CA TYR A 89 -1.48 29.74 -3.46
C TYR A 89 -2.34 30.96 -3.08
N LEU A 90 -3.15 31.48 -3.99
CA LEU A 90 -4.05 32.61 -3.73
C LEU A 90 -5.25 32.21 -2.85
N ILE A 91 -5.75 30.97 -2.96
CA ILE A 91 -6.83 30.45 -2.09
C ILE A 91 -6.38 30.40 -0.63
N LEU A 92 -5.12 30.01 -0.35
CA LEU A 92 -4.55 29.97 1.00
C LEU A 92 -4.44 31.37 1.65
N SER A 93 -4.20 32.42 0.87
CA SER A 93 -4.02 33.79 1.39
C SER A 93 -5.28 34.41 2.03
N LYS A 94 -6.46 33.82 1.81
CA LYS A 94 -7.75 34.24 2.41
C LYS A 94 -8.30 33.25 3.44
N THR A 95 -7.55 32.21 3.81
CA THR A 95 -8.06 31.11 4.63
C THR A 95 -8.19 31.44 6.13
N LYS A 96 -9.18 30.81 6.77
CA LYS A 96 -9.35 30.81 8.23
C LYS A 96 -8.04 30.31 8.90
N PRO A 97 -7.60 30.87 10.05
CA PRO A 97 -6.37 30.46 10.75
C PRO A 97 -6.24 28.95 11.03
N ALA A 98 -7.37 28.22 11.10
CA ALA A 98 -7.39 26.78 11.27
C ALA A 98 -6.79 26.01 10.07
N ARG A 99 -7.06 26.42 8.84
CA ARG A 99 -6.54 25.77 7.62
C ARG A 99 -5.03 25.93 7.50
N LEU A 100 -4.52 27.12 7.81
CA LEU A 100 -3.08 27.36 7.86
C LEU A 100 -2.39 26.48 8.90
N ARG A 101 -3.03 26.23 10.04
CA ARG A 101 -2.50 25.29 11.04
C ARG A 101 -2.44 23.87 10.50
N LEU A 102 -3.51 23.39 9.85
CA LEU A 102 -3.55 22.05 9.23
C LEU A 102 -2.48 21.88 8.15
N ALA A 103 -2.28 22.91 7.32
CA ALA A 103 -1.26 22.91 6.26
C ALA A 103 0.18 22.78 6.80
N ASN A 104 0.44 23.31 8.00
CA ASN A 104 1.75 23.26 8.65
C ASN A 104 1.97 22.03 9.54
N LEU A 105 0.99 21.13 9.66
CA LEU A 105 1.16 19.91 10.46
C LEU A 105 2.06 18.89 9.74
N PRO A 106 2.93 18.17 10.49
CA PRO A 106 3.61 16.99 9.98
C PRO A 106 2.63 15.96 9.44
N ASP A 107 3.01 15.23 8.39
CA ASP A 107 2.13 14.29 7.68
C ASP A 107 1.55 13.21 8.59
N GLU A 108 2.34 12.71 9.54
CA GLU A 108 1.90 11.71 10.52
C GLU A 108 0.78 12.26 11.42
N VAL A 109 0.93 13.50 11.89
CA VAL A 109 -0.05 14.16 12.75
C VAL A 109 -1.32 14.46 11.98
N PHE A 110 -1.19 14.98 10.75
CA PHE A 110 -2.34 15.26 9.90
C PHE A 110 -3.10 13.97 9.55
N ARG A 111 -2.39 12.90 9.21
CA ARG A 111 -2.98 11.59 8.93
C ARG A 111 -3.75 11.02 10.12
N SER A 112 -3.21 11.16 11.34
CA SER A 112 -3.92 10.80 12.58
C SER A 112 -5.21 11.61 12.74
N ILE A 113 -5.20 12.91 12.45
CA ILE A 113 -6.41 13.74 12.48
C ILE A 113 -7.46 13.26 11.47
N VAL A 114 -7.05 12.93 10.24
CA VAL A 114 -7.96 12.41 9.20
C VAL A 114 -8.58 11.09 9.65
N ALA A 115 -7.80 10.19 10.25
CA ALA A 115 -8.31 8.92 10.77
C ALA A 115 -9.29 9.11 11.94
N ASP A 116 -8.96 10.00 12.88
CA ASP A 116 -9.81 10.34 14.02
C ASP A 116 -11.19 10.85 13.57
N ILE A 117 -11.21 11.81 12.64
CA ILE A 117 -12.47 12.40 12.16
C ILE A 117 -13.24 11.44 11.25
N HIS A 118 -12.56 10.65 10.42
CA HIS A 118 -13.17 9.58 9.64
C HIS A 118 -13.90 8.59 10.55
N ALA A 119 -13.22 8.09 11.58
CA ALA A 119 -13.81 7.16 12.56
C ALA A 119 -15.03 7.77 13.26
N GLU A 120 -14.97 9.04 13.63
CA GLU A 120 -16.09 9.70 14.28
C GLU A 120 -17.29 9.93 13.33
N LEU A 121 -17.04 10.28 12.07
CA LEU A 121 -18.10 10.40 11.07
C LEU A 121 -18.74 9.05 10.75
N LEU A 122 -17.93 8.01 10.58
CA LEU A 122 -18.39 6.65 10.37
C LEU A 122 -19.28 6.20 11.53
N ARG A 123 -18.83 6.41 12.77
CA ARG A 123 -19.58 6.03 13.97
C ARG A 123 -20.89 6.80 14.14
N ARG A 124 -20.91 8.13 13.90
CA ARG A 124 -22.07 8.99 14.17
C ARG A 124 -23.11 9.02 13.05
N TYR A 125 -22.68 8.91 11.79
CA TYR A 125 -23.54 9.29 10.66
C TYR A 125 -23.68 8.22 9.57
N PHE A 126 -22.65 7.41 9.32
CA PHE A 126 -22.66 6.50 8.16
C PHE A 126 -22.83 5.03 8.53
N GLY A 127 -22.15 4.52 9.55
CA GLY A 127 -22.13 3.10 9.93
C GLY A 127 -21.19 2.25 9.05
N GLU A 128 -20.44 1.35 9.69
CA GLU A 128 -19.38 0.52 9.06
C GLU A 128 -19.89 -0.36 7.91
N ASP A 129 -21.13 -0.84 8.01
CA ASP A 129 -21.74 -1.74 7.02
C ASP A 129 -22.80 -1.05 6.15
N SER A 130 -22.79 0.28 6.09
CA SER A 130 -23.76 0.98 5.26
C SER A 130 -23.54 0.72 3.77
N PRO A 131 -24.60 0.68 2.95
CA PRO A 131 -24.46 0.53 1.50
C PRO A 131 -23.56 1.62 0.87
N PHE A 132 -23.56 2.82 1.45
CA PHE A 132 -22.69 3.91 1.02
C PHE A 132 -21.21 3.59 1.28
N GLU A 133 -20.86 3.17 2.50
CA GLU A 133 -19.49 2.82 2.88
C GLU A 133 -18.95 1.67 2.03
N LEU A 134 -19.75 0.61 1.85
CA LEU A 134 -19.36 -0.54 1.02
C LEU A 134 -19.16 -0.15 -0.46
N HIS A 135 -19.98 0.75 -0.99
CA HIS A 135 -19.84 1.24 -2.36
C HIS A 135 -18.57 2.09 -2.52
N LEU A 136 -18.32 3.00 -1.56
CA LEU A 136 -17.16 3.89 -1.58
C LEU A 136 -15.85 3.09 -1.48
N ARG A 137 -15.77 2.10 -0.57
CA ARG A 137 -14.61 1.21 -0.46
C ARG A 137 -14.29 0.51 -1.79
N ARG A 138 -15.30 -0.05 -2.46
CA ARG A 138 -15.12 -0.70 -3.77
C ARG A 138 -14.59 0.26 -4.84
N GLN A 139 -15.09 1.49 -4.87
CA GLN A 139 -14.60 2.50 -5.83
C GLN A 139 -13.15 2.89 -5.53
N LEU A 140 -12.80 3.09 -4.26
CA LEU A 140 -11.44 3.43 -3.85
C LEU A 140 -10.47 2.29 -4.09
N ASP A 141 -10.87 1.03 -3.82
CA ASP A 141 -10.06 -0.15 -4.13
C ASP A 141 -9.77 -0.24 -5.63
N ALA A 142 -10.77 0.05 -6.48
CA ALA A 142 -10.58 0.09 -7.93
C ALA A 142 -9.62 1.23 -8.35
N ARG A 143 -9.85 2.46 -7.89
CA ARG A 143 -9.04 3.62 -8.26
C ARG A 143 -7.60 3.52 -7.75
N THR A 144 -7.40 3.05 -6.52
CA THR A 144 -6.05 2.81 -5.99
C THR A 144 -5.34 1.73 -6.79
N SER A 145 -6.04 0.64 -7.13
CA SER A 145 -5.48 -0.40 -8.00
C SER A 145 -5.07 0.14 -9.37
N GLU A 146 -5.89 1.00 -9.99
CA GLU A 146 -5.55 1.67 -11.25
C GLU A 146 -4.33 2.59 -11.12
N LEU A 147 -4.22 3.37 -10.04
CA LEU A 147 -3.06 4.24 -9.85
C LEU A 147 -1.78 3.43 -9.57
N TYR A 148 -1.85 2.39 -8.74
CA TYR A 148 -0.72 1.50 -8.50
C TYR A 148 -0.28 0.79 -9.78
N PHE A 149 -1.23 0.41 -10.63
CA PHE A 149 -0.94 -0.16 -11.94
C PHE A 149 -0.23 0.84 -12.86
N ALA A 150 -0.74 2.07 -12.97
CA ALA A 150 -0.14 3.12 -13.79
C ALA A 150 1.26 3.51 -13.28
N ALA A 151 1.43 3.66 -11.96
CA ALA A 151 2.72 3.91 -11.34
C ALA A 151 3.71 2.77 -11.58
N GLY A 152 3.23 1.51 -11.51
CA GLY A 152 4.01 0.33 -11.84
C GLY A 152 4.46 0.30 -13.30
N GLU A 153 3.59 0.72 -14.23
CA GLU A 153 3.93 0.85 -15.65
C GLU A 153 5.04 1.89 -15.87
N GLU A 154 4.92 3.08 -15.28
CA GLU A 154 5.96 4.11 -15.40
C GLU A 154 7.29 3.68 -14.77
N ALA A 155 7.25 3.01 -13.62
CA ALA A 155 8.43 2.43 -13.01
C ALA A 155 9.12 1.39 -13.93
N CYS A 156 8.33 0.51 -14.57
CA CYS A 156 8.85 -0.44 -15.56
C CYS A 156 9.58 0.28 -16.71
N LYS A 157 8.97 1.33 -17.29
CA LYS A 157 9.58 2.14 -18.36
C LYS A 157 10.90 2.80 -17.93
N VAL A 158 10.99 3.26 -16.67
CA VAL A 158 12.23 3.82 -16.11
C VAL A 158 13.30 2.74 -16.02
N PHE A 159 12.98 1.56 -15.49
CA PHE A 159 13.94 0.45 -15.38
C PHE A 159 14.43 -0.02 -16.75
N GLU A 160 13.56 -0.11 -17.75
CA GLU A 160 13.94 -0.44 -19.12
C GLU A 160 15.00 0.52 -19.68
N LYS A 161 14.81 1.83 -19.47
CA LYS A 161 15.79 2.86 -19.85
C LYS A 161 17.11 2.72 -19.07
N VAL A 162 17.06 2.31 -17.80
CA VAL A 162 18.25 2.08 -16.98
C VAL A 162 19.01 0.83 -17.42
N PHE A 163 18.32 -0.24 -17.83
CA PHE A 163 18.97 -1.48 -18.23
C PHE A 163 19.75 -1.37 -19.54
N VAL A 164 19.36 -0.45 -20.43
CA VAL A 164 20.07 -0.20 -21.69
C VAL A 164 21.20 0.83 -21.57
N ASP A 165 21.19 1.64 -20.50
CA ASP A 165 22.19 2.67 -20.23
C ASP A 165 23.27 2.10 -19.28
N GLU A 166 24.44 1.79 -19.83
CA GLU A 166 25.53 1.13 -19.08
C GLU A 166 25.96 1.93 -17.84
N PHE A 167 26.00 3.26 -17.94
CA PHE A 167 26.42 4.11 -16.83
C PHE A 167 25.40 4.08 -15.69
N LYS A 168 24.10 4.27 -16.00
CA LYS A 168 23.03 4.20 -15.01
C LYS A 168 22.90 2.80 -14.42
N TYR A 169 23.09 1.77 -15.23
CA TYR A 169 23.06 0.39 -14.77
C TYR A 169 24.15 0.11 -13.74
N ARG A 170 25.38 0.57 -13.99
CA ARG A 170 26.50 0.45 -13.04
C ARG A 170 26.22 1.22 -11.75
N GLN A 171 25.64 2.42 -11.85
CA GLN A 171 25.23 3.19 -10.66
C GLN A 171 24.18 2.44 -9.83
N LEU A 172 23.16 1.87 -10.48
CA LEU A 172 22.13 1.08 -9.81
C LEU A 172 22.74 -0.09 -9.02
N LEU A 173 23.69 -0.82 -9.61
CA LEU A 173 24.40 -1.92 -8.94
C LEU A 173 25.36 -1.45 -7.82
N GLY A 174 25.66 -0.16 -7.76
CA GLY A 174 26.47 0.49 -6.74
C GLY A 174 25.70 0.85 -5.47
N TYR A 175 24.36 0.84 -5.49
CA TYR A 175 23.57 1.18 -4.30
C TYR A 175 23.75 0.17 -3.16
N ARG A 176 23.65 0.67 -1.92
CA ARG A 176 23.79 -0.08 -0.67
C ARG A 176 22.69 0.32 0.32
N ASP A 177 22.59 -0.46 1.40
CA ASP A 177 21.71 -0.20 2.54
C ASP A 177 20.25 0.05 2.12
N GLU A 178 19.61 1.06 2.70
CA GLU A 178 18.20 1.41 2.47
C GLU A 178 17.87 1.59 0.99
N ARG A 179 18.72 2.28 0.23
CA ARG A 179 18.49 2.49 -1.21
C ARG A 179 18.49 1.19 -2.00
N ALA A 180 19.40 0.28 -1.68
CA ALA A 180 19.42 -1.03 -2.31
C ALA A 180 18.20 -1.86 -1.89
N GLN A 181 17.78 -1.78 -0.63
CA GLN A 181 16.58 -2.47 -0.16
C GLN A 181 15.32 -2.01 -0.90
N THR A 182 15.10 -0.69 -0.98
CA THR A 182 13.96 -0.11 -1.70
C THR A 182 13.92 -0.57 -3.15
N LEU A 183 15.07 -0.59 -3.84
CA LEU A 183 15.14 -1.05 -5.23
C LEU A 183 14.92 -2.55 -5.37
N LEU A 184 15.40 -3.37 -4.44
CA LEU A 184 15.15 -4.81 -4.44
C LEU A 184 13.65 -5.11 -4.24
N ASP A 185 13.00 -4.41 -3.32
CA ASP A 185 11.57 -4.58 -3.05
C ASP A 185 10.71 -4.10 -4.23
N LEU A 186 11.05 -2.92 -4.78
CA LEU A 186 10.36 -2.38 -5.95
C LEU A 186 10.52 -3.29 -7.17
N MET A 187 11.74 -3.67 -7.54
CA MET A 187 11.95 -4.58 -8.67
C MET A 187 11.25 -5.92 -8.43
N SER A 188 11.28 -6.47 -7.21
CA SER A 188 10.59 -7.73 -6.89
C SER A 188 9.08 -7.64 -7.06
N MET A 189 8.47 -6.47 -6.81
CA MET A 189 7.06 -6.21 -7.08
C MET A 189 6.80 -6.13 -8.60
N LEU A 190 7.67 -5.44 -9.34
CA LEU A 190 7.49 -5.16 -10.76
C LEU A 190 7.79 -6.33 -11.70
N VAL A 191 8.55 -7.35 -11.28
CA VAL A 191 8.87 -8.51 -12.14
C VAL A 191 7.63 -9.20 -12.72
N ASP A 192 6.51 -9.15 -12.01
CA ASP A 192 5.25 -9.75 -12.44
C ASP A 192 4.24 -8.72 -12.98
N HIS A 193 4.69 -7.47 -13.20
CA HIS A 193 3.85 -6.44 -13.80
C HIS A 193 3.58 -6.78 -15.28
N PRO A 194 2.31 -6.74 -15.75
CA PRO A 194 1.95 -7.23 -17.08
C PRO A 194 2.50 -6.39 -18.23
N THR A 195 2.88 -5.13 -17.98
CA THR A 195 3.46 -4.25 -19.00
C THR A 195 4.96 -4.45 -19.20
N LEU A 196 5.62 -5.25 -18.35
CA LEU A 196 7.06 -5.50 -18.44
C LEU A 196 7.35 -6.54 -19.54
N GLY A 197 8.04 -6.13 -20.60
CA GLY A 197 8.41 -7.02 -21.70
C GLY A 197 9.29 -8.20 -21.25
N SER A 198 9.30 -9.31 -21.99
CA SER A 198 10.06 -10.53 -21.63
C SER A 198 11.56 -10.29 -21.43
N ASP A 199 12.14 -9.43 -22.26
CA ASP A 199 13.56 -9.10 -22.23
C ASP A 199 13.87 -8.21 -21.02
N ALA A 200 13.02 -7.20 -20.78
CA ALA A 200 13.09 -6.33 -19.62
C ALA A 200 12.92 -7.12 -18.32
N LYS A 201 11.98 -8.08 -18.27
CA LYS A 201 11.80 -9.00 -17.15
C LYS A 201 13.06 -9.81 -16.88
N SER A 202 13.67 -10.35 -17.92
CA SER A 202 14.93 -11.09 -17.81
C SER A 202 16.07 -10.21 -17.28
N CYS A 203 16.16 -8.96 -17.74
CA CYS A 203 17.10 -7.97 -17.23
C CYS A 203 16.83 -7.60 -15.77
N MET A 204 15.57 -7.39 -15.39
CA MET A 204 15.15 -7.07 -14.03
C MET A 204 15.52 -8.20 -13.06
N ILE A 205 15.25 -9.46 -13.43
CA ILE A 205 15.62 -10.63 -12.62
C ILE A 205 17.15 -10.72 -12.45
N LYS A 206 17.92 -10.58 -13.54
CA LYS A 206 19.39 -10.56 -13.46
C LYS A 206 19.89 -9.43 -12.57
N THR A 207 19.23 -8.29 -12.61
CA THR A 207 19.59 -7.10 -11.83
C THR A 207 19.26 -7.27 -10.36
N LEU A 208 18.09 -7.81 -10.02
CA LEU A 208 17.74 -8.24 -8.66
C LEU A 208 18.81 -9.15 -8.07
N MET A 209 19.24 -10.17 -8.82
CA MET A 209 20.29 -11.10 -8.37
C MET A 209 21.63 -10.38 -8.14
N ARG A 210 22.05 -9.52 -9.07
CA ARG A 210 23.34 -8.79 -8.98
C ARG A 210 23.33 -7.76 -7.86
N LEU A 211 22.26 -6.98 -7.73
CA LEU A 211 22.12 -5.98 -6.68
C LEU A 211 22.11 -6.67 -5.31
N SER A 212 21.34 -7.75 -5.15
CA SER A 212 21.31 -8.57 -3.92
C SER A 212 22.71 -9.10 -3.56
N GLN A 213 23.46 -9.58 -4.54
CA GLN A 213 24.83 -10.05 -4.33
C GLN A 213 25.76 -8.95 -3.85
N ASN A 214 25.67 -7.77 -4.48
CA ASN A 214 26.53 -6.61 -4.21
C ASN A 214 26.20 -5.91 -2.89
N SER A 215 24.93 -5.84 -2.52
CA SER A 215 24.45 -5.17 -1.30
C SER A 215 24.36 -6.09 -0.09
N PHE A 216 24.42 -7.42 -0.30
CA PHE A 216 24.15 -8.43 0.73
C PHE A 216 22.71 -8.38 1.29
N LEU A 217 21.78 -7.81 0.54
CA LEU A 217 20.35 -7.71 0.89
C LEU A 217 19.51 -8.61 -0.02
N TYR A 218 18.24 -8.81 0.33
CA TYR A 218 17.26 -9.53 -0.50
C TYR A 218 15.88 -8.85 -0.37
N PRO A 219 14.98 -9.04 -1.34
CA PRO A 219 13.62 -8.49 -1.23
C PRO A 219 12.91 -8.98 0.03
N GLN A 220 12.32 -8.06 0.80
CA GLN A 220 11.55 -8.35 2.02
C GLN A 220 10.32 -9.22 1.72
N SER A 221 9.80 -9.17 0.49
CA SER A 221 8.74 -10.07 0.01
C SER A 221 9.08 -11.57 0.13
N LEU A 222 10.37 -11.90 0.31
CA LEU A 222 10.87 -13.27 0.50
C LEU A 222 10.89 -13.69 1.97
N LEU A 223 10.72 -12.75 2.91
CA LEU A 223 10.58 -13.05 4.33
C LEU A 223 9.13 -13.35 4.66
N VAL A 224 8.77 -14.62 4.55
CA VAL A 224 7.46 -15.10 4.99
C VAL A 224 7.53 -15.56 6.44
N GLY A 225 7.03 -14.74 7.36
CA GLY A 225 6.85 -15.09 8.77
C GLY A 225 5.58 -15.92 9.01
N GLY A 226 5.48 -16.56 10.18
CA GLY A 226 4.23 -17.23 10.62
C GLY A 226 3.93 -18.58 9.96
N ILE A 227 4.91 -19.16 9.25
CA ILE A 227 4.83 -20.52 8.74
C ILE A 227 5.05 -21.51 9.90
N LYS A 228 4.10 -22.41 10.11
CA LYS A 228 4.27 -23.59 10.98
C LYS A 228 4.64 -24.78 10.11
N ARG A 229 5.69 -25.51 10.49
CA ARG A 229 6.18 -26.70 9.79
C ARG A 229 5.92 -27.91 10.69
N ASP A 230 5.47 -29.01 10.12
CA ASP A 230 5.36 -30.28 10.84
C ASP A 230 6.75 -30.83 11.18
N ASP A 231 6.84 -31.64 12.25
CA ASP A 231 8.12 -32.17 12.71
C ASP A 231 8.73 -33.17 11.73
N ILE A 232 7.89 -33.93 11.04
CA ILE A 232 8.30 -35.05 10.19
C ILE A 232 8.17 -34.64 8.71
N PRO A 233 9.20 -34.87 7.88
CA PRO A 233 9.10 -34.61 6.44
C PRO A 233 8.10 -35.56 5.79
N PHE A 234 7.25 -35.00 4.93
CA PHE A 234 6.36 -35.78 4.07
C PHE A 234 7.15 -36.54 3.00
N SER A 235 8.23 -35.94 2.48
CA SER A 235 9.12 -36.59 1.52
C SER A 235 10.55 -36.07 1.69
N SER A 236 11.54 -36.93 1.45
CA SER A 236 12.96 -36.58 1.56
C SER A 236 13.70 -36.88 0.26
N GLY A 237 14.40 -35.89 -0.27
CA GLY A 237 15.19 -35.99 -1.48
C GLY A 237 16.65 -35.57 -1.31
N LYS A 238 17.42 -35.72 -2.41
CA LYS A 238 18.85 -35.36 -2.48
C LYS A 238 19.12 -33.87 -2.23
N PHE A 239 18.19 -33.01 -2.63
CA PHE A 239 18.36 -31.55 -2.60
C PHE A 239 17.56 -30.88 -1.47
N GLY A 240 16.81 -31.62 -0.68
CA GLY A 240 15.95 -31.06 0.35
C GLY A 240 14.89 -32.04 0.80
N ASP A 241 14.17 -31.64 1.83
CA ASP A 241 13.02 -32.36 2.36
C ASP A 241 11.77 -31.52 2.14
N VAL A 242 10.64 -32.17 1.86
CA VAL A 242 9.33 -31.56 1.74
C VAL A 242 8.56 -31.87 3.01
N TYR A 243 8.17 -30.84 3.74
CA TYR A 243 7.33 -30.92 4.93
C TYR A 243 5.91 -30.48 4.58
N ARG A 244 4.95 -30.97 5.35
CA ARG A 244 3.66 -30.32 5.46
C ARG A 244 3.78 -29.17 6.46
N GLY A 245 2.99 -28.12 6.25
CA GLY A 245 2.94 -26.99 7.16
C GLY A 245 1.62 -26.25 7.07
N THR A 246 1.51 -25.19 7.86
CA THR A 246 0.34 -24.31 7.89
C THR A 246 0.77 -22.85 7.81
N PHE A 247 0.12 -22.08 6.95
CA PHE A 247 0.29 -20.64 6.84
C PHE A 247 -1.08 -19.98 6.73
N ARG A 248 -1.39 -19.03 7.62
CA ARG A 248 -2.70 -18.33 7.68
C ARG A 248 -3.90 -19.30 7.68
N GLY A 249 -3.79 -20.41 8.40
CA GLY A 249 -4.83 -21.44 8.50
C GLY A 249 -4.95 -22.37 7.29
N GLN A 250 -4.13 -22.19 6.25
CA GLN A 250 -4.10 -23.06 5.07
C GLN A 250 -2.94 -24.05 5.13
N THR A 251 -3.19 -25.29 4.75
CA THR A 251 -2.16 -26.33 4.62
C THR A 251 -1.29 -26.06 3.39
N ILE A 252 0.03 -26.06 3.57
CA ILE A 252 1.02 -25.81 2.51
C ILE A 252 2.10 -26.89 2.49
N GLY A 253 2.76 -27.04 1.34
CA GLY A 253 3.99 -27.84 1.19
C GLY A 253 5.23 -26.95 1.35
N LEU A 254 6.16 -27.36 2.22
CA LEU A 254 7.37 -26.62 2.54
C LEU A 254 8.60 -27.40 2.08
N LYS A 255 9.29 -26.93 1.05
CA LYS A 255 10.55 -27.53 0.61
C LYS A 255 11.73 -26.90 1.34
N VAL A 256 12.23 -27.57 2.37
CA VAL A 256 13.41 -27.18 3.12
C VAL A 256 14.66 -27.71 2.43
N ILE A 257 15.57 -26.82 2.07
CA ILE A 257 16.73 -27.19 1.25
C ILE A 257 17.90 -27.55 2.15
N LYS A 258 18.52 -28.69 1.85
CA LYS A 258 19.70 -29.18 2.57
C LYS A 258 20.91 -28.37 2.11
N ILE A 259 21.51 -27.63 3.03
CA ILE A 259 22.75 -26.91 2.78
C ILE A 259 23.92 -27.70 3.38
N TYR A 260 24.84 -28.15 2.54
CA TYR A 260 25.98 -28.95 2.95
C TYR A 260 27.07 -28.04 3.57
N LYS A 261 27.78 -28.50 4.60
CA LYS A 261 28.79 -27.72 5.34
C LYS A 261 29.90 -27.07 4.49
N LYS A 262 30.14 -27.56 3.25
CA LYS A 262 31.11 -26.98 2.30
C LYS A 262 30.51 -25.91 1.38
N SER A 263 29.22 -25.67 1.47
CA SER A 263 28.50 -24.70 0.65
C SER A 263 28.61 -23.32 1.28
N ASP A 264 28.91 -22.31 0.46
CA ASP A 264 28.80 -20.91 0.87
C ASP A 264 27.32 -20.57 1.10
N LEU A 265 26.90 -20.68 2.37
CA LEU A 265 25.54 -20.42 2.85
C LEU A 265 25.03 -19.06 2.35
N SER A 266 25.89 -18.04 2.31
CA SER A 266 25.53 -16.70 1.85
C SER A 266 25.15 -16.70 0.36
N ARG A 267 25.81 -17.51 -0.48
CA ARG A 267 25.48 -17.65 -1.91
C ARG A 267 24.23 -18.51 -2.14
N VAL A 268 24.03 -19.55 -1.34
CA VAL A 268 22.89 -20.47 -1.48
C VAL A 268 21.56 -19.77 -1.16
N PHE A 269 21.49 -19.03 -0.05
CA PHE A 269 20.28 -18.26 0.29
C PHE A 269 19.99 -17.14 -0.72
N LYS A 270 21.03 -16.47 -1.25
CA LYS A 270 20.90 -15.38 -2.24
C LYS A 270 20.29 -15.84 -3.57
N VAL A 271 20.66 -17.02 -4.07
CA VAL A 271 20.13 -17.54 -5.34
C VAL A 271 18.75 -18.18 -5.13
N MET A 272 18.52 -18.85 -4.00
CA MET A 272 17.27 -19.59 -3.79
C MET A 272 16.08 -18.73 -3.44
N ALA A 273 16.24 -17.65 -2.69
CA ALA A 273 15.12 -16.79 -2.36
C ALA A 273 14.46 -16.21 -3.62
N ILE A 274 15.25 -15.82 -4.63
CA ILE A 274 14.77 -15.26 -5.90
C ILE A 274 14.16 -16.36 -6.79
N VAL A 275 14.81 -17.53 -6.89
CA VAL A 275 14.33 -18.64 -7.74
C VAL A 275 13.04 -19.28 -7.19
N MET A 276 12.86 -19.35 -5.87
CA MET A 276 11.66 -19.94 -5.27
C MET A 276 10.40 -19.11 -5.54
N ASN A 277 10.50 -17.77 -5.51
CA ASN A 277 9.34 -16.91 -5.79
C ASN A 277 8.95 -16.97 -7.28
N LEU A 278 9.94 -17.08 -8.18
CA LEU A 278 9.73 -17.23 -9.62
C LEU A 278 9.17 -18.61 -9.99
N GLY A 279 9.64 -19.69 -9.35
CA GLY A 279 9.20 -21.06 -9.64
C GLY A 279 7.73 -21.32 -9.29
N THR A 280 7.22 -20.71 -8.22
CA THR A 280 5.79 -20.77 -7.86
C THR A 280 4.90 -19.88 -8.71
N ARG A 281 5.45 -18.87 -9.41
CA ARG A 281 4.67 -17.89 -10.20
C ARG A 281 4.73 -18.12 -11.70
N LEU A 282 5.79 -18.74 -12.23
CA LEU A 282 5.93 -19.06 -13.66
C LEU A 282 5.22 -20.36 -14.08
N TYR A 283 4.74 -21.17 -13.12
CA TYR A 283 3.94 -22.37 -13.39
C TYR A 283 2.61 -22.33 -12.60
N PRO A 284 1.60 -21.56 -13.06
CA PRO A 284 0.27 -21.62 -12.48
C PRO A 284 -0.56 -22.84 -12.94
N GLY A 285 0.04 -23.78 -13.70
CA GLY A 285 -0.63 -24.98 -14.18
C GLY A 285 -0.16 -26.25 -13.46
N ASP A 286 -1.10 -26.92 -12.80
CA ASP A 286 -1.01 -28.28 -12.28
C ASP A 286 0.00 -28.55 -11.15
N THR A 287 -0.34 -28.10 -9.95
CA THR A 287 0.02 -28.88 -8.75
C THR A 287 -1.15 -29.05 -7.78
N THR A 288 -2.37 -29.18 -8.31
CA THR A 288 -3.36 -30.03 -7.64
C THR A 288 -2.97 -31.48 -7.86
N VAL A 289 -2.04 -31.98 -7.03
CA VAL A 289 -2.06 -33.42 -6.74
C VAL A 289 -3.36 -33.64 -6.00
N ARG A 290 -4.37 -34.17 -6.70
CA ARG A 290 -5.61 -34.61 -6.08
C ARG A 290 -5.23 -35.59 -4.98
N LEU A 291 -5.51 -35.21 -3.74
CA LEU A 291 -5.51 -36.10 -2.61
C LEU A 291 -6.67 -37.08 -2.84
N SER A 292 -6.39 -38.24 -3.40
CA SER A 292 -7.27 -39.40 -3.26
C SER A 292 -6.81 -40.20 -2.04
N GLU A 293 -7.80 -40.57 -1.23
CA GLU A 293 -7.74 -41.29 0.04
C GLU A 293 -6.87 -42.56 0.04
#